data_AF-N8QE38-F1
#
_entry.id   AF-N8QE38-F1
#
_cell.length_a   1.000
_cell.length_b   1.000
_cell.length_c   1.000
_cell.angle_alpha   90.00
_cell.angle_beta   90.00
_cell.angle_gamma   90.00
#
_symmetry.space_group_name_H-M   'P 1'
#
loop_
_entity.id
_entity.type
_entity.pdbx_description
1 polymer ?
#
loop_
_entity_poly.entity_id
_entity_poly.type
_entity_poly.pdbx_seq_one_letter_code
_entity_poly.pdbx_strand_id
1 'polypeptide(L)'
;MYVRLKEAFPQYHVLAQVAFSALITSHNLKIRNQFNRKVTDFVLLNESLQVLVIIELDDPTHLYKVEEDKFRDYMLHEAGYRVLRYTEIPSVRQLHKDID
;
A
#
# COMPACT_ATOMS: atom_id res chain seq x y z
N MET A 1 4.06 6.85 10.44
CA MET A 1 4.31 5.55 9.76
C MET A 1 5.71 5.43 9.17
N TYR A 2 6.16 6.32 8.27
CA TYR A 2 7.48 6.22 7.61
C TYR A 2 8.66 5.87 8.54
N VAL A 3 8.86 6.68 9.60
CA VAL A 3 9.94 6.45 10.58
C VAL A 3 9.84 5.06 11.22
N ARG A 4 8.61 4.63 11.54
CA ARG A 4 8.32 3.33 12.16
C ARG A 4 8.63 2.15 11.23
N LEU A 5 8.40 2.30 9.92
CA LEU A 5 8.80 1.31 8.92
C LEU A 5 10.31 1.24 8.76
N LYS A 6 11.00 2.39 8.75
CA LYS A 6 12.48 2.43 8.70
C LYS A 6 13.14 1.88 9.96
N GLU A 7 12.50 2.04 11.11
CA GLU A 7 12.93 1.46 12.39
C GLU A 7 12.80 -0.07 12.38
N ALA A 8 11.66 -0.59 11.91
CA ALA A 8 11.43 -2.04 11.83
C ALA A 8 12.25 -2.72 10.73
N PHE A 9 12.39 -2.09 9.56
CA PHE A 9 13.06 -2.67 8.40
C PHE A 9 14.13 -1.73 7.85
N PRO A 10 15.28 -1.58 8.55
CA PRO A 10 16.34 -0.66 8.14
C PRO A 10 16.93 -1.00 6.77
N GLN A 11 16.95 -2.28 6.39
CA GLN A 11 17.46 -2.79 5.11
C GLN A 11 16.49 -2.58 3.93
N TYR A 12 15.20 -2.42 4.19
CA TYR A 12 14.20 -2.23 3.14
C TYR A 12 14.04 -0.75 2.75
N HIS A 13 13.59 -0.53 1.51
CA HIS A 13 13.25 0.80 1.01
C HIS A 13 11.79 1.10 1.31
N VAL A 14 11.52 2.31 1.77
CA VAL A 14 10.16 2.80 2.02
C VAL A 14 9.89 3.91 1.02
N LEU A 15 8.94 3.68 0.12
CA LEU A 15 8.41 4.74 -0.75
C LEU A 15 7.13 5.27 -0.12
N ALA A 16 7.00 6.59 -0.01
CA ALA A 16 5.80 7.24 0.48
C ALA A 16 4.99 7.83 -0.69
N GLN A 17 3.66 7.79 -0.61
CA GLN A 17 2.75 8.38 -1.58
C GLN A 17 3.02 7.88 -3.02
N VAL A 18 2.86 6.57 -3.23
CA VAL A 18 3.14 5.94 -4.53
C VAL A 18 1.89 5.89 -5.39
N ALA A 19 1.96 6.43 -6.61
CA ALA A 19 0.86 6.36 -7.56
C ALA A 19 0.52 4.91 -7.94
N PHE A 20 -0.76 4.57 -8.01
CA PHE A 20 -1.21 3.24 -8.44
C PHE A 20 -0.72 2.91 -9.85
N SER A 21 -0.56 3.92 -10.72
CA SER A 21 -0.03 3.75 -12.07
C SER A 21 1.44 3.32 -12.13
N ALA A 22 2.18 3.41 -11.03
CA ALA A 22 3.54 2.86 -10.90
C ALA A 22 3.54 1.38 -10.48
N LEU A 23 2.42 0.89 -9.94
CA LEU A 23 2.26 -0.47 -9.42
C LEU A 23 1.45 -1.35 -10.39
N ILE A 24 0.42 -0.78 -10.99
CA ILE A 24 -0.54 -1.51 -11.83
C ILE A 24 -0.43 -1.02 -13.27
N THR A 25 -0.42 -1.96 -14.22
CA THR A 25 -0.51 -1.67 -15.65
C THR A 25 -1.76 -2.30 -16.26
N SER A 26 -2.34 -1.63 -17.25
CA SER A 26 -3.46 -2.15 -18.03
C SER A 26 -3.44 -1.54 -19.43
N HIS A 27 -3.68 -2.38 -20.44
CA HIS A 27 -3.81 -1.96 -21.83
C HIS A 27 -5.18 -1.33 -22.12
N ASN A 28 -6.16 -1.50 -21.23
CA ASN A 28 -7.49 -0.93 -21.36
C ASN A 28 -7.52 0.47 -20.72
N LEU A 29 -7.67 1.51 -21.54
CA LEU A 29 -7.71 2.90 -21.07
C LEU A 29 -8.84 3.17 -20.06
N LYS A 30 -9.99 2.50 -20.18
CA LYS A 30 -11.10 2.66 -19.21
C LYS A 30 -10.71 2.11 -17.84
N ILE A 31 -9.97 1.01 -17.78
CA ILE A 31 -9.45 0.44 -16.53
C ILE A 31 -8.34 1.33 -15.99
N ARG A 32 -7.39 1.74 -16.84
CA ARG A 32 -6.28 2.64 -16.46
C ARG A 32 -6.78 3.95 -15.83
N ASN A 33 -7.86 4.52 -16.36
CA ASN A 33 -8.44 5.77 -15.84
C ASN A 33 -9.03 5.63 -14.43
N GLN A 34 -9.36 4.41 -13.98
CA GLN A 34 -9.93 4.20 -12.63
C GLN A 34 -8.88 4.34 -11.53
N PHE A 35 -7.60 4.10 -11.85
CA PHE A 35 -6.51 4.18 -10.88
C PHE A 35 -5.45 5.27 -11.17
N ASN A 36 -5.53 6.00 -12.30
CA ASN A 36 -4.50 6.97 -12.69
C ASN A 36 -4.32 8.17 -11.72
N ARG A 37 -5.33 8.44 -10.89
CA ARG A 37 -5.34 9.52 -9.88
C ARG A 37 -5.26 8.99 -8.45
N LYS A 38 -5.08 7.67 -8.28
CA LYS A 38 -5.04 7.01 -6.98
C LYS A 38 -3.59 6.83 -6.54
N VAL A 39 -3.37 6.97 -5.23
CA VAL A 39 -2.06 6.92 -4.58
C VAL A 39 -2.20 6.07 -3.33
N THR A 40 -1.21 5.23 -3.06
CA THR A 40 -1.09 4.48 -1.80
C THR A 40 -0.15 5.21 -0.83
N ASP A 41 -0.38 5.06 0.47
CA ASP A 41 0.42 5.77 1.47
C ASP A 41 1.87 5.31 1.51
N PHE A 42 2.13 4.00 1.50
CA PHE A 42 3.49 3.45 1.52
C PHE A 42 3.63 2.17 0.73
N VAL A 43 4.81 1.99 0.15
CA VAL A 43 5.25 0.73 -0.47
C VAL A 43 6.59 0.34 0.13
N LEU A 44 6.67 -0.88 0.66
CA LEU A 44 7.90 -1.45 1.18
C LEU A 44 8.54 -2.32 0.10
N LEU A 45 9.81 -2.04 -0.21
CA LEU A 45 10.58 -2.79 -1.19
C LEU A 45 11.75 -3.51 -0.52
N ASN A 46 12.08 -4.70 -1.00
CA ASN A 46 13.35 -5.34 -0.64
C ASN A 46 14.55 -4.64 -1.31
N GLU A 47 15.77 -5.08 -1.00
CA GLU A 47 17.02 -4.52 -1.55
C GLU A 47 17.12 -4.62 -3.09
N SER A 48 16.34 -5.52 -3.70
CA SER A 48 16.23 -5.67 -5.17
C SER A 48 15.11 -4.84 -5.79
N LEU A 49 14.53 -3.90 -5.02
CA LEU A 49 13.40 -3.04 -5.41
C LEU A 49 12.11 -3.80 -5.76
N GLN A 50 11.97 -5.03 -5.29
CA GLN A 50 10.71 -5.78 -5.44
C GLN A 50 9.74 -5.39 -4.34
N VAL A 51 8.47 -5.21 -4.70
CA VAL A 51 7.40 -4.88 -3.75
C VAL A 51 7.16 -6.05 -2.82
N LEU A 52 7.33 -5.81 -1.51
CA LEU A 52 6.99 -6.77 -0.46
C LEU A 52 5.55 -6.60 -0.01
N VAL A 53 5.15 -5.36 0.26
CA VAL A 53 3.83 -5.03 0.77
C VAL A 53 3.48 -3.57 0.49
N ILE A 54 2.20 -3.33 0.23
CA ILE A 54 1.59 -2.01 0.17
C ILE A 54 0.92 -1.74 1.51
N ILE A 55 1.09 -0.53 2.04
CA ILE A 55 0.58 -0.14 3.34
C ILE A 55 -0.28 1.11 3.19
N GLU A 56 -1.53 1.02 3.65
CA GLU A 56 -2.49 2.12 3.71
C GLU A 56 -2.75 2.52 5.17
N LEU A 57 -2.92 3.82 5.41
CA LEU A 57 -3.36 4.37 6.68
C LEU A 57 -4.82 4.77 6.54
N ASP A 58 -5.68 4.17 7.37
CA ASP A 58 -7.11 4.48 7.36
C ASP A 58 -7.50 5.30 8.58
N ASP A 59 -8.42 6.24 8.41
CA ASP A 59 -9.03 6.93 9.55
C ASP A 59 -10.27 6.14 9.97
N PRO A 60 -10.40 5.71 11.24
CA PRO A 60 -11.58 4.96 11.71
C PRO A 60 -12.91 5.73 11.54
N THR A 61 -12.88 7.02 11.22
CA THR A 61 -14.06 7.84 10.95
C THR A 61 -14.56 7.78 9.50
N HIS A 62 -13.86 7.11 8.58
CA HIS A 62 -14.22 7.04 7.16
C HIS A 62 -15.31 5.99 6.80
N LEU A 63 -16.48 6.07 7.45
CA LEU A 63 -17.63 5.20 7.16
C LEU A 63 -18.24 5.38 5.74
N TYR A 64 -17.86 6.43 5.00
CA TYR A 64 -18.51 6.85 3.76
C TYR A 64 -17.79 6.44 2.46
N LYS A 65 -16.69 5.66 2.51
CA LYS A 65 -15.88 5.30 1.32
C LYS A 65 -15.70 3.80 1.05
N VAL A 66 -16.52 2.96 1.68
CA VAL A 66 -16.39 1.49 1.65
C VAL A 66 -16.30 0.91 0.23
N GLU A 67 -17.04 1.45 -0.75
CA GLU A 67 -17.00 0.92 -2.13
C GLU A 67 -15.74 1.32 -2.90
N GLU A 68 -15.24 2.55 -2.72
CA GLU A 68 -13.98 2.97 -3.34
C GLU A 68 -12.79 2.20 -2.77
N ASP A 69 -12.80 1.93 -1.46
CA ASP A 69 -11.76 1.12 -0.81
C ASP A 69 -11.78 -0.33 -1.31
N LYS A 70 -12.96 -0.95 -1.41
CA LYS A 70 -13.11 -2.29 -1.98
C LYS A 70 -12.56 -2.38 -3.40
N PHE A 71 -12.81 -1.36 -4.22
CA PHE A 71 -12.33 -1.33 -5.58
C PHE A 71 -10.80 -1.17 -5.67
N ARG A 72 -10.20 -0.33 -4.80
CA ARG A 72 -8.74 -0.17 -4.70
C ARG A 72 -8.08 -1.48 -4.28
N ASP A 73 -8.58 -2.08 -3.21
CA ASP A 73 -8.01 -3.31 -2.66
C ASP A 73 -8.12 -4.43 -3.70
N TYR A 74 -9.26 -4.55 -4.39
CA TYR A 74 -9.43 -5.49 -5.49
C TYR A 74 -8.36 -5.32 -6.58
N MET A 75 -8.11 -4.09 -7.06
CA MET A 75 -7.11 -3.87 -8.11
C MET A 75 -5.69 -4.23 -7.65
N LEU A 76 -5.31 -3.91 -6.42
CA LEU A 76 -3.99 -4.24 -5.89
C LEU A 76 -3.81 -5.74 -5.70
N HIS A 77 -4.85 -6.42 -5.21
CA HIS A 77 -4.87 -7.87 -5.07
C HIS A 77 -4.80 -8.59 -6.41
N GLU A 78 -5.58 -8.16 -7.41
CA GLU A 78 -5.51 -8.69 -8.78
C GLU A 78 -4.14 -8.48 -9.42
N ALA A 79 -3.45 -7.38 -9.09
CA ALA A 79 -2.08 -7.13 -9.52
C ALA A 79 -1.03 -7.97 -8.75
N GLY A 80 -1.46 -8.82 -7.82
CA GLY A 80 -0.60 -9.71 -7.04
C GLY A 80 0.05 -9.06 -5.82
N TYR A 81 -0.39 -7.86 -5.42
CA TYR A 81 0.17 -7.19 -4.27
C TYR A 81 -0.51 -7.60 -2.97
N ARG A 82 0.31 -7.77 -1.94
CA ARG A 82 -0.12 -7.84 -0.55
C ARG A 82 -0.40 -6.42 -0.05
N VAL A 83 -1.55 -6.21 0.58
CA VAL A 83 -1.95 -4.92 1.17
C VAL A 83 -2.16 -5.10 2.67
N LEU A 84 -1.60 -4.21 3.48
CA LEU A 84 -1.86 -4.09 4.92
C LEU A 84 -2.46 -2.72 5.19
N ARG A 85 -3.48 -2.66 6.05
CA ARG A 85 -4.16 -1.42 6.42
C ARG A 85 -4.09 -1.24 7.93
N TYR A 86 -3.71 -0.05 8.36
CA TYR A 86 -3.61 0.29 9.77
C TYR A 86 -4.46 1.52 10.09
N THR A 87 -5.29 1.42 11.14
CA THR A 87 -6.08 2.55 11.67
C THR A 87 -5.29 3.43 12.64
N GLU A 88 -4.13 2.94 13.08
CA GLU A 88 -3.20 3.62 13.98
C GLU A 88 -1.76 3.21 13.66
N ILE A 89 -0.76 3.95 14.11
CA ILE A 89 0.64 3.61 13.81
C ILE A 89 1.05 2.35 14.61
N PRO A 90 1.32 1.19 13.96
CA PRO A 90 1.63 -0.05 14.66
C PRO A 90 3.01 0.01 15.34
N SER A 91 3.21 -0.83 16.37
CA SER A 91 4.54 -1.03 16.97
C SER A 91 5.51 -1.74 16.03
N VAL A 92 6.82 -1.60 16.24
CA VAL A 92 7.85 -2.34 15.48
C VAL A 92 7.61 -3.85 15.54
N ARG A 93 7.29 -4.38 16.72
CA ARG A 93 6.99 -5.81 16.91
C ARG A 93 5.80 -6.26 16.07
N GLN A 94 4.75 -5.44 15.99
CA GLN A 94 3.56 -5.75 15.20
C GLN A 94 3.90 -5.75 13.70
N LEU A 95 4.68 -4.78 13.25
CA LEU A 95 5.14 -4.72 11.85
C LEU A 95 5.93 -5.98 11.45
N HIS A 96 6.87 -6.45 12.27
CA HIS A 96 7.58 -7.71 12.00
C HIS A 96 6.62 -8.89 11.89
N LYS A 97 5.71 -9.04 12.86
CA LYS A 97 4.71 -10.13 12.84
C LYS A 97 3.84 -10.10 11.59
N ASP A 98 3.50 -8.91 11.11
CA ASP A 98 2.60 -8.77 9.97
C ASP A 98 3.34 -8.87 8.64
N ILE A 99 4.64 -8.58 8.54
CA ILE A 99 5.33 -8.50 7.25
C ILE A 99 6.29 -9.67 7.00
N ASP A 100 6.97 -10.17 8.04
CA ASP A 100 7.88 -11.33 7.97
C ASP A 100 7.11 -12.67 7.94
#